data_AF-A0A2E7BB47-F1
#
_entry.id   AF-A0A2E7BB47-F1
#
_cell.length_a   1.000
_cell.length_b   1.000
_cell.length_c   1.000
_cell.angle_alpha   90.00
_cell.angle_beta   90.00
_cell.angle_gamma   90.00
#
_symmetry.space_group_name_H-M   'P 1'
#
loop_
_entity.id
_entity.type
_entity.pdbx_description
1 polymer ?
#
loop_
_entity_poly.entity_id
_entity_poly.type
_entity_poly.pdbx_seq_one_letter_code
_entity_poly.pdbx_strand_id
1 'polypeptide(L)'
;MTNNQRFPFGHNSTRPARLPGSDTVVSEAPRVRIAPVRKDFGHPGLRDMGKWCITFEGNGKRWIEPLMGWTASDDMLAPTVMRFPDRETAINFAESKGWNYTVDDVPYRPRKTAFPPAWTNPKLNRPIRTLAKSTEANSQKPQKRIVPDPVEEASLESFPASDPPSWTGTTI
;
A
#
# COMPACT_ATOMS: atom_id res chain seq x y z
N MET A 1 -16.85 7.23 -34.14
CA MET A 1 -17.33 6.07 -33.36
C MET A 1 -16.64 6.09 -32.00
N THR A 2 -17.25 6.69 -30.98
CA THR A 2 -16.78 6.58 -29.59
C THR A 2 -17.96 6.09 -28.76
N ASN A 3 -17.75 4.92 -28.17
CA ASN A 3 -18.76 4.07 -27.56
C ASN A 3 -19.11 4.63 -26.18
N ASN A 4 -20.16 5.45 -26.10
CA ASN A 4 -20.74 5.90 -24.84
C ASN A 4 -21.51 4.73 -24.22
N GLN A 5 -20.81 3.87 -23.48
CA GLN A 5 -21.45 2.99 -22.51
C GLN A 5 -22.11 3.85 -21.44
N ARG A 6 -23.35 4.27 -21.70
CA ARG A 6 -24.28 4.75 -20.68
C ARG A 6 -24.54 3.57 -19.76
N PHE A 7 -23.84 3.52 -18.64
CA PHE A 7 -24.25 2.68 -17.53
C PHE A 7 -25.59 3.21 -17.00
N PRO A 8 -26.58 2.33 -16.74
CA PRO A 8 -27.87 2.74 -16.20
C PRO A 8 -27.66 3.11 -14.73
N PHE A 9 -27.21 4.34 -14.46
CA PHE A 9 -27.00 4.82 -13.10
C PHE A 9 -28.34 4.83 -12.37
N GLY A 10 -28.39 4.15 -11.21
CA GLY A 10 -29.58 3.97 -10.40
C GLY A 10 -30.23 5.30 -10.05
N HIS A 11 -31.49 5.43 -10.43
CA HIS A 11 -32.35 6.55 -10.10
C HIS A 11 -32.95 6.25 -8.73
N ASN A 12 -32.31 6.58 -7.61
CA ASN A 12 -32.98 6.36 -6.32
C ASN A 12 -32.53 7.27 -5.17
N SER A 13 -32.33 8.56 -5.44
CA SER A 13 -32.39 9.54 -4.37
C SER A 13 -33.18 10.76 -4.81
N THR A 14 -34.36 10.96 -4.20
CA THR A 14 -35.12 12.22 -4.27
C THR A 14 -34.39 13.34 -3.49
N ARG A 15 -33.25 13.04 -2.86
CA ARG A 15 -32.47 14.00 -2.08
C ARG A 15 -31.42 14.66 -2.96
N PRO A 16 -31.23 15.98 -2.84
CA PRO A 16 -30.15 16.66 -3.52
C PRO A 16 -28.79 16.18 -2.99
N ALA A 17 -27.82 16.02 -3.90
CA ALA A 17 -26.46 15.63 -3.54
C ALA A 17 -25.77 16.73 -2.73
N ARG A 18 -24.99 16.35 -1.71
CA ARG A 18 -24.24 17.30 -0.87
C ARG A 18 -22.73 17.13 -1.01
N LEU A 19 -21.93 18.17 -0.82
CA LEU A 19 -20.47 18.01 -0.77
C LEU A 19 -20.04 17.21 0.46
N PRO A 20 -18.95 16.43 0.40
CA PRO A 20 -18.37 15.83 1.59
C PRO A 20 -17.88 16.93 2.54
N GLY A 21 -18.20 16.78 3.83
CA GLY A 21 -17.79 17.73 4.87
C GLY A 21 -18.60 19.03 4.96
N SER A 22 -19.55 19.28 4.05
CA SER A 22 -20.49 20.40 4.16
C SER A 22 -21.92 19.98 3.81
N ASP A 23 -22.91 20.81 4.14
CA ASP A 23 -24.30 20.58 3.77
C ASP A 23 -24.71 21.35 2.49
N THR A 24 -23.74 21.87 1.75
CA THR A 24 -23.95 22.55 0.48
C THR A 24 -24.49 21.57 -0.55
N VAL A 25 -25.66 21.90 -1.11
CA VAL A 25 -26.29 21.15 -2.20
C VAL A 25 -25.56 21.43 -3.51
N VAL A 26 -25.26 20.37 -4.26
CA VAL A 26 -24.61 20.42 -5.57
C VAL A 26 -25.54 19.84 -6.61
N SER A 27 -25.55 20.44 -7.80
CA SER A 27 -26.31 19.95 -8.96
C SER A 27 -25.77 18.63 -9.49
N GLU A 28 -24.44 18.50 -9.55
CA GLU A 28 -23.75 17.29 -9.97
C GLU A 28 -23.30 16.48 -8.74
N ALA A 29 -23.89 15.29 -8.59
CA ALA A 29 -23.52 14.38 -7.51
C ALA A 29 -22.13 13.79 -7.77
N PRO A 30 -21.20 13.85 -6.79
CA PRO A 30 -19.90 13.21 -6.94
C PRO A 30 -20.08 11.70 -7.12
N ARG A 31 -19.22 11.12 -7.96
CA ARG A 31 -19.16 9.67 -8.16
C ARG A 31 -18.22 9.03 -7.15
N VAL A 32 -18.67 7.94 -6.58
CA VAL A 32 -18.04 7.28 -5.45
C VAL A 32 -17.82 5.81 -5.76
N ARG A 33 -16.65 5.30 -5.39
CA ARG A 33 -16.34 3.87 -5.41
C ARG A 33 -16.27 3.35 -3.98
N ILE A 34 -17.03 2.31 -3.70
CA ILE A 34 -17.06 1.61 -2.42
C ILE A 34 -16.33 0.29 -2.60
N ALA A 35 -15.18 0.15 -1.94
CA ALA A 35 -14.34 -1.04 -2.06
C ALA A 35 -13.80 -1.47 -0.69
N PRO A 36 -13.49 -2.76 -0.48
CA PRO A 36 -12.78 -3.18 0.73
C PRO A 36 -11.35 -2.62 0.73
N VAL A 37 -10.83 -2.30 1.92
CA VAL A 37 -9.43 -1.89 2.07
C VAL A 37 -8.53 -3.02 1.60
N ARG A 38 -7.65 -2.70 0.65
CA ARG A 38 -6.69 -3.63 0.10
C ARG A 38 -5.40 -3.57 0.90
N LYS A 39 -4.72 -4.72 0.95
CA LYS A 39 -3.37 -4.78 1.49
C LYS A 39 -2.39 -4.36 0.41
N ASP A 40 -1.57 -3.36 0.70
CA ASP A 40 -0.47 -2.99 -0.16
C ASP A 40 0.66 -4.02 -0.09
N PHE A 41 1.26 -4.31 -1.25
CA PHE A 41 2.41 -5.19 -1.33
C PHE A 41 3.61 -4.52 -0.65
N GLY A 42 4.39 -5.28 0.14
CA GLY A 42 5.54 -4.75 0.89
C GLY A 42 5.21 -4.13 2.26
N HIS A 43 3.95 -3.82 2.55
CA HIS A 43 3.55 -3.30 3.86
C HIS A 43 2.91 -4.39 4.73
N PRO A 44 3.50 -4.77 5.88
CA PRO A 44 3.00 -5.87 6.69
C PRO A 44 1.74 -5.51 7.50
N GLY A 45 1.44 -4.22 7.68
CA GLY A 45 0.35 -3.71 8.50
C GLY A 45 -1.02 -4.30 8.14
N LEU A 46 -1.75 -4.73 9.18
CA LEU A 46 -3.08 -5.36 9.06
C LEU A 46 -4.21 -4.54 9.69
N ARG A 47 -3.90 -3.39 10.31
CA ARG A 47 -4.82 -2.64 11.18
C ARG A 47 -6.14 -2.25 10.49
N ASP A 48 -6.08 -2.00 9.19
CA ASP A 48 -7.23 -1.56 8.40
C ASP A 48 -7.84 -2.69 7.55
N MET A 49 -7.34 -3.92 7.66
CA MET A 49 -7.92 -5.05 6.92
C MET A 49 -9.32 -5.39 7.44
N GLY A 50 -10.22 -5.70 6.50
CA GLY A 50 -11.63 -5.97 6.78
C GLY A 50 -12.51 -4.73 6.80
N LYS A 51 -11.93 -3.53 6.80
CA LYS A 51 -12.67 -2.27 6.67
C LYS A 51 -13.04 -2.02 5.21
N TRP A 52 -14.06 -1.19 5.02
CA TRP A 52 -14.50 -0.69 3.73
C TRP A 52 -14.06 0.75 3.56
N CYS A 53 -13.75 1.15 2.34
CA CYS A 53 -13.41 2.52 2.01
C CYS A 53 -14.28 3.08 0.89
N ILE A 54 -14.60 4.36 1.03
CA ILE A 54 -15.25 5.20 0.05
C ILE A 54 -14.17 6.09 -0.56
N THR A 55 -14.02 6.03 -1.87
CA THR A 55 -13.09 6.88 -2.63
C THR A 55 -13.84 7.62 -3.72
N PHE A 56 -13.58 8.91 -3.88
CA PHE A 56 -14.17 9.70 -4.95
C PHE A 56 -13.49 9.43 -6.29
N GLU A 57 -14.26 9.30 -7.35
CA GLU A 57 -13.71 9.29 -8.71
C GLU A 57 -13.22 10.70 -9.03
N GLY A 58 -11.93 10.83 -9.33
CA GLY A 58 -11.34 12.12 -9.65
C GLY A 58 -11.94 12.67 -10.95
N ASN A 59 -12.61 13.82 -10.87
CA ASN A 59 -13.18 14.51 -12.03
C ASN A 59 -12.15 15.43 -12.71
N GLY A 60 -11.13 15.86 -11.96
CA GLY A 60 -10.08 16.76 -12.45
C GLY A 60 -8.92 16.04 -13.15
N LYS A 61 -8.45 16.60 -14.27
CA LYS A 61 -7.19 16.17 -14.90
C LYS A 61 -6.01 16.73 -14.11
N ARG A 62 -5.03 15.89 -13.78
CA ARG A 62 -3.76 16.34 -13.21
C ARG A 62 -2.92 17.03 -14.29
N TRP A 63 -2.26 18.13 -13.95
CA TRP A 63 -1.34 18.84 -14.85
C TRP A 63 0.00 19.11 -14.17
N ILE A 64 1.02 19.39 -14.98
CA ILE A 64 2.34 19.79 -14.51
C ILE A 64 2.34 21.32 -14.39
N GLU A 65 2.62 21.81 -13.19
CA GLU A 65 2.72 23.24 -12.87
C GLU A 65 3.97 23.84 -13.56
N PRO A 66 3.85 25.00 -14.24
CA PRO A 66 4.86 25.47 -15.19
C PRO A 66 6.16 25.97 -14.55
N LEU A 67 6.14 26.41 -13.28
CA LEU A 67 7.32 26.96 -12.61
C LEU A 67 8.16 25.86 -11.96
N MET A 68 7.56 25.03 -11.10
CA MET A 68 8.28 24.03 -10.31
C MET A 68 8.19 22.62 -10.88
N GLY A 69 7.29 22.38 -11.84
CA GLY A 69 7.06 21.04 -12.40
C GLY A 69 6.25 20.11 -11.49
N TRP A 70 5.56 20.63 -10.47
CA TRP A 70 4.75 19.81 -9.57
C TRP A 70 3.47 19.31 -10.23
N THR A 71 2.95 18.18 -9.76
CA THR A 71 1.65 17.68 -10.21
C THR A 71 0.53 18.40 -9.47
N ALA A 72 -0.14 19.33 -10.15
CA ALA A 72 -1.30 20.04 -9.63
C ALA A 72 -2.62 19.39 -10.06
N SER A 73 -3.67 19.63 -9.29
CA SER A 73 -5.02 19.12 -9.51
C SER A 73 -6.04 20.16 -9.02
N ASP A 74 -7.15 20.30 -9.74
CA ASP A 74 -8.26 21.19 -9.39
C ASP A 74 -9.30 20.47 -8.51
N ASP A 75 -9.26 19.13 -8.52
CA ASP A 75 -10.20 18.31 -7.76
C ASP A 75 -9.82 18.21 -6.27
N MET A 76 -10.66 18.82 -5.44
CA MET A 76 -10.57 18.81 -3.97
C MET A 76 -10.98 17.46 -3.34
N LEU A 77 -11.82 16.68 -4.03
CA LEU A 77 -12.40 15.45 -3.51
C LEU A 77 -11.53 14.23 -3.77
N ALA A 78 -10.72 14.28 -4.84
CA ALA A 78 -9.80 13.21 -5.23
C ALA A 78 -8.92 12.63 -4.09
N PRO A 79 -8.32 13.43 -3.16
CA PRO A 79 -7.52 12.88 -2.06
C PRO A 79 -8.35 12.31 -0.90
N THR A 80 -9.67 12.53 -0.87
CA THR A 80 -10.50 12.16 0.28
C THR A 80 -10.83 10.68 0.26
N VAL A 81 -10.45 9.97 1.34
CA VAL A 81 -10.77 8.56 1.56
C VAL A 81 -11.46 8.40 2.91
N MET A 82 -12.67 7.85 2.92
CA MET A 82 -13.41 7.59 4.15
C MET A 82 -13.41 6.10 4.45
N ARG A 83 -13.23 5.71 5.71
CA ARG A 83 -13.13 4.31 6.14
C ARG A 83 -14.30 3.94 7.04
N PHE A 84 -14.89 2.80 6.77
CA PHE A 84 -16.07 2.24 7.44
C PHE A 84 -15.79 0.82 7.92
N PRO A 85 -16.48 0.37 8.98
CA PRO A 85 -16.39 -1.03 9.41
C PRO A 85 -17.03 -1.98 8.39
N ASP A 86 -18.22 -1.66 7.92
CA ASP A 86 -19.04 -2.56 7.10
C ASP A 86 -19.41 -1.97 5.73
N ARG A 87 -19.66 -2.85 4.77
CA ARG A 87 -20.16 -2.47 3.43
C ARG A 87 -21.46 -1.69 3.51
N GLU A 88 -22.41 -2.18 4.30
CA GLU A 88 -23.75 -1.61 4.43
C GLU A 88 -23.70 -0.21 5.03
N THR A 89 -22.83 0.01 6.02
CA THR A 89 -22.62 1.33 6.62
C THR A 89 -22.09 2.34 5.60
N ALA A 90 -21.19 1.92 4.71
CA ALA A 90 -20.69 2.77 3.63
C ALA A 90 -21.78 3.10 2.60
N ILE A 91 -22.61 2.13 2.23
CA ILE A 91 -23.73 2.33 1.29
C ILE A 91 -24.76 3.31 1.87
N ASN A 92 -25.22 3.08 3.10
CA ASN A 92 -26.18 3.95 3.76
C ASN A 92 -25.64 5.39 3.88
N PHE A 93 -24.34 5.56 4.17
CA PHE A 93 -23.73 6.88 4.20
C PHE A 93 -23.79 7.59 2.83
N ALA A 94 -23.43 6.89 1.75
CA ALA A 94 -23.49 7.44 0.40
C ALA A 94 -24.93 7.79 -0.02
N GLU A 95 -25.90 6.92 0.28
CA GLU A 95 -27.33 7.15 0.04
C GLU A 95 -27.86 8.35 0.83
N SER A 96 -27.46 8.48 2.10
CA SER A 96 -27.85 9.60 2.97
C SER A 96 -27.42 10.95 2.40
N LYS A 97 -26.25 10.99 1.74
CA LYS A 97 -25.65 12.18 1.11
C LYS A 97 -26.09 12.39 -0.35
N GLY A 98 -26.81 11.42 -0.94
CA GLY A 98 -27.26 11.48 -2.32
C GLY A 98 -26.14 11.32 -3.33
N TRP A 99 -25.10 10.53 -3.02
CA TRP A 99 -23.98 10.30 -3.94
C TRP A 99 -24.22 9.11 -4.87
N ASN A 100 -23.71 9.22 -6.09
CA ASN A 100 -23.73 8.12 -7.04
C ASN A 100 -22.59 7.15 -6.71
N TYR A 101 -22.90 5.89 -6.38
CA TYR A 101 -21.89 4.93 -5.96
C TYR A 101 -21.83 3.67 -6.83
N THR A 102 -20.63 3.10 -6.94
CA THR A 102 -20.36 1.76 -7.48
C THR A 102 -19.72 0.91 -6.39
N VAL A 103 -20.16 -0.35 -6.26
CA VAL A 103 -19.64 -1.28 -5.24
C VAL A 103 -18.76 -2.32 -5.91
N ASP A 104 -17.51 -2.40 -5.49
CA ASP A 104 -16.57 -3.42 -5.94
C ASP A 104 -16.71 -4.67 -5.06
N ASP A 105 -17.35 -5.72 -5.59
CA ASP A 105 -17.59 -6.99 -4.88
C ASP A 105 -16.37 -7.92 -4.94
N VAL A 106 -15.23 -7.43 -4.44
CA VAL A 106 -13.98 -8.20 -4.47
C VAL A 106 -13.92 -9.08 -3.23
N PRO A 107 -13.83 -10.41 -3.37
CA PRO A 107 -13.90 -11.31 -2.23
C PRO A 107 -12.70 -11.08 -1.31
N TYR A 108 -12.97 -10.73 -0.06
CA TYR A 108 -11.97 -10.73 1.00
C TYR A 108 -11.42 -12.15 1.15
N ARG A 109 -10.13 -12.36 0.85
CA ARG A 109 -9.46 -13.63 1.13
C ARG A 109 -8.76 -13.52 2.49
N PRO A 110 -9.37 -14.01 3.58
CA PRO A 110 -8.65 -14.11 4.84
C PRO A 110 -7.38 -14.93 4.61
N ARG A 111 -6.25 -14.48 5.16
CA ARG A 111 -5.02 -15.25 5.14
C ARG A 111 -5.28 -16.54 5.89
N LYS A 112 -5.32 -17.68 5.19
CA LYS A 112 -5.44 -19.01 5.82
C LYS A 112 -4.15 -19.28 6.58
N THR A 113 -4.10 -18.94 7.87
CA THR A 113 -3.06 -19.40 8.78
C THR A 113 -3.39 -20.81 9.21
N ALA A 114 -3.15 -21.78 8.33
CA ALA A 114 -3.40 -23.20 8.63
C ALA A 114 -2.29 -24.11 8.12
N PHE A 115 -1.05 -23.60 8.04
CA PHE A 115 0.11 -24.47 7.95
C PHE A 115 0.61 -24.67 9.38
N PRO A 116 0.58 -25.91 9.91
CA PRO A 116 1.18 -26.17 11.20
C PRO A 116 2.70 -25.90 11.05
N PRO A 117 3.36 -25.37 12.09
CA PRO A 117 4.74 -24.91 11.96
C PRO A 117 5.65 -26.07 11.53
N ALA A 118 6.65 -25.82 10.69
CA ALA A 118 7.37 -26.86 9.95
C ALA A 118 7.95 -28.00 10.82
N TRP A 119 8.27 -27.73 12.09
CA TRP A 119 8.73 -28.73 13.07
C TRP A 119 7.68 -29.79 13.42
N THR A 120 6.39 -29.51 13.24
CA THR A 120 5.28 -30.46 13.45
C THR A 120 5.08 -31.44 12.30
N ASN A 121 5.71 -31.20 11.13
CA ASN A 121 5.59 -32.10 9.98
C ASN A 121 6.74 -33.12 9.97
N PRO A 122 6.49 -34.41 10.29
CA PRO A 122 7.54 -35.43 10.39
C PRO A 122 8.25 -35.70 9.05
N LYS A 123 7.65 -35.32 7.91
CA LYS A 123 8.28 -35.44 6.59
C LYS A 123 9.35 -34.36 6.33
N LEU A 124 9.20 -33.18 6.94
CA LEU A 124 10.14 -32.06 6.83
C LEU A 124 11.22 -32.08 7.92
N ASN A 125 10.96 -32.76 9.03
CA ASN A 125 11.89 -32.88 10.17
C ASN A 125 12.87 -34.07 10.02
N ARG A 126 13.24 -34.42 8.78
CA ARG A 126 14.22 -35.49 8.53
C ARG A 126 15.62 -34.92 8.78
N PRO A 127 16.48 -35.59 9.56
CA PRO A 127 17.85 -35.14 9.72
C PRO A 127 18.50 -35.07 8.34
N ILE A 128 19.21 -33.96 8.08
CA ILE A 128 20.03 -33.80 6.88
C ILE A 128 20.91 -35.05 6.81
N ARG A 129 20.73 -35.88 5.77
CA ARG A 129 21.62 -37.03 5.53
C ARG A 129 23.01 -36.45 5.36
N THR A 130 23.84 -36.60 6.39
CA THR A 130 25.27 -36.31 6.28
C THR A 130 25.81 -37.28 5.24
N LEU A 131 26.30 -36.75 4.13
CA LEU A 131 27.06 -37.53 3.16
C LEU A 131 28.25 -38.10 3.93
N ALA A 132 28.31 -39.44 4.05
CA ALA A 132 29.44 -40.10 4.69
C ALA A 132 30.73 -39.59 4.06
N LYS A 133 31.65 -39.09 4.91
CA LYS A 133 32.99 -38.67 4.51
C LYS A 133 33.60 -39.81 3.69
N SER A 134 33.74 -39.60 2.38
CA SER A 134 34.59 -40.44 1.56
C SER A 134 36.01 -40.31 2.10
N THR A 135 36.60 -41.48 2.33
CA THR A 135 37.94 -41.73 2.84
C THR A 135 39.02 -40.88 2.17
N GLU A 136 39.90 -40.38 3.04
CA GLU A 136 41.24 -39.80 2.86
C GLU A 136 41.83 -39.75 1.43
N ALA A 137 41.97 -38.53 0.90
CA ALA A 137 42.97 -38.22 -0.10
C ALA A 137 43.63 -36.87 0.22
N ASN A 138 44.90 -36.98 0.61
CA ASN A 138 45.97 -35.99 0.53
C ASN A 138 45.83 -34.67 1.34
N SER A 139 46.43 -34.69 2.53
CA SER A 139 46.67 -33.53 3.39
C SER A 139 47.68 -32.56 2.77
N GLN A 140 47.23 -31.71 1.87
CA GLN A 140 47.87 -30.41 1.65
C GLN A 140 46.91 -29.33 2.16
N LYS A 141 47.20 -28.88 3.39
CA LYS A 141 46.50 -27.79 4.07
C LYS A 141 46.52 -26.56 3.14
N PRO A 142 45.37 -26.02 2.70
CA PRO A 142 45.37 -24.82 1.89
C PRO A 142 46.00 -23.70 2.72
N GLN A 143 47.05 -23.07 2.18
CA GLN A 143 47.64 -21.90 2.81
C GLN A 143 46.53 -20.87 3.04
N LYS A 144 46.40 -20.45 4.29
CA LYS A 144 45.42 -19.47 4.74
C LYS A 144 45.68 -18.20 3.90
N ARG A 145 44.87 -17.96 2.87
CA ARG A 145 44.82 -16.64 2.23
C ARG A 145 44.55 -15.67 3.39
N ILE A 146 45.48 -14.75 3.59
CA ILE A 146 45.30 -13.66 4.54
C ILE A 146 44.20 -12.80 3.93
N VAL A 147 42.96 -13.12 4.27
CA VAL A 147 41.84 -12.21 4.09
C VAL A 147 41.99 -11.23 5.25
N PRO A 148 42.27 -9.94 5.00
CA PRO A 148 42.25 -8.95 6.07
C PRO A 148 40.90 -9.02 6.80
N ASP A 149 40.94 -8.90 8.12
CA ASP A 149 39.74 -8.98 8.96
C ASP A 149 38.79 -7.84 8.54
N PRO A 150 37.52 -8.11 8.14
CA PRO A 150 36.59 -7.06 7.74
C PRO A 150 36.37 -6.00 8.84
N VAL A 151 36.66 -6.34 10.09
CA VAL A 151 36.61 -5.41 11.22
C VAL A 151 37.79 -4.42 11.19
N GLU A 152 38.98 -4.86 10.77
CA GLU A 152 40.16 -3.98 10.62
C GLU A 152 40.01 -3.04 9.40
N GLU A 153 39.42 -3.52 8.29
CA GLU A 153 39.11 -2.68 7.13
C GLU A 153 38.08 -1.59 7.45
N ALA A 154 37.00 -1.94 8.16
CA ALA A 154 35.96 -1.00 8.57
C ALA A 154 36.47 0.08 9.55
N SER A 155 37.60 -0.17 10.23
CA SER A 155 38.22 0.79 11.16
C SER A 155 39.07 1.84 10.43
N LEU A 156 39.58 1.51 9.24
CA LEU A 156 40.31 2.43 8.35
C LEU A 156 39.36 3.18 7.42
N GLU A 157 38.20 2.59 7.12
CA GLU A 157 37.10 3.24 6.43
C GLU A 157 36.30 4.11 7.43
N SER A 158 36.97 5.15 7.93
CA SER A 158 36.29 6.28 8.56
C SER A 158 35.47 6.96 7.48
N PHE A 159 34.28 6.43 7.21
CA PHE A 159 33.28 7.11 6.41
C PHE A 159 33.15 8.49 7.04
N PRO A 160 33.47 9.59 6.32
CA PRO A 160 33.08 10.89 6.80
C PRO A 160 31.57 10.79 6.93
N ALA A 161 31.09 10.70 8.17
CA ALA A 161 29.68 10.86 8.46
C ALA A 161 29.33 12.15 7.74
N SER A 162 28.57 12.02 6.65
CA SER A 162 27.95 13.15 5.99
C SER A 162 26.97 13.66 7.02
N ASP A 163 27.48 14.45 7.96
CA ASP A 163 26.67 15.42 8.66
C ASP A 163 25.95 16.16 7.53
N PRO A 164 24.62 16.03 7.42
CA PRO A 164 23.89 16.79 6.42
C PRO A 164 24.28 18.25 6.64
N PRO A 165 24.51 19.05 5.57
CA PRO A 165 24.95 20.43 5.73
C PRO A 165 24.00 21.12 6.71
N SER A 166 24.51 21.44 7.89
CA SER A 166 23.73 22.14 8.91
C SER A 166 23.39 23.49 8.33
N TRP A 167 22.12 23.67 7.96
CA TRP A 167 21.57 24.99 7.64
C TRP A 167 21.44 25.78 8.94
N THR A 168 22.57 26.14 9.52
CA THR A 168 22.66 27.18 10.54
C THR A 168 23.36 28.36 9.90
N GLY A 169 22.61 29.04 9.03
CA GLY A 169 22.90 30.43 8.70
C GLY A 169 22.58 31.28 9.93
N THR A 170 23.61 31.60 10.71
CA THR A 170 23.59 32.70 11.68
C THR A 170 24.75 33.61 11.33
N THR A 171 24.45 34.68 10.60
CA THR A 171 25.34 35.82 10.41
C THR A 171 25.21 36.75 11.61
N ILE A 172 26.34 37.21 12.15
CA ILE A 172 26.48 38.42 12.95
C ILE A 172 27.15 39.48 12.07
#